data_AF-A0AAU5X0R1-F1
#
_entry.id   AF-A0AAU5X0R1-F1
#
_cell.length_a   1.000
_cell.length_b   1.000
_cell.length_c   1.000
_cell.angle_alpha   90.00
_cell.angle_beta   90.00
_cell.angle_gamma   90.00
#
_symmetry.space_group_name_H-M   'P 1'
#
loop_
_entity.id
_entity.type
_entity.pdbx_description
1 polymer ?
#
loop_
_entity_poly.entity_id
_entity_poly.type
_entity_poly.pdbx_seq_one_letter_code
_entity_poly.pdbx_strand_id
1 'polypeptide(L)'
;MSSTQLISRLDVSPAIVRRLCRDFAGLSRETVERCVADVGLRGRHLGVALTPEVVELLAREHLVSMVKSEPPSARRAEPSSGE
;
A
#
# COMPACT_ATOMS: atom_id res chain seq x y z
N MET A 1 13.84 20.48 -5.66
CA MET A 1 13.16 19.41 -4.88
C MET A 1 11.69 19.77 -4.85
N SER A 2 10.85 19.09 -5.63
CA SER A 2 9.51 19.58 -6.01
C SER A 2 8.47 19.44 -4.90
N SER A 3 7.79 20.55 -4.61
CA SER A 3 6.76 20.73 -3.57
C SER A 3 5.54 19.79 -3.69
N THR A 4 5.40 19.06 -4.80
CA THR A 4 4.34 18.07 -5.01
C THR A 4 4.51 16.78 -4.19
N GLN A 5 5.70 16.48 -3.67
CA GLN A 5 5.90 15.28 -2.84
C GLN A 5 5.42 15.44 -1.38
N LEU A 6 5.35 16.67 -0.87
CA LEU A 6 4.99 16.92 0.54
C LEU A 6 3.48 16.86 0.80
N ILE A 7 2.66 17.06 -0.23
CA ILE A 7 1.19 17.15 -0.09
C ILE A 7 0.55 15.75 0.05
N SER A 8 1.17 14.68 -0.45
CA SER A 8 0.60 13.32 -0.34
C SER A 8 0.68 12.69 1.06
N ARG A 9 1.55 13.18 1.95
CA ARG A 9 1.75 12.57 3.28
C ARG A 9 0.69 12.95 4.31
N LEU A 10 -0.11 13.99 4.06
CA LEU A 10 -1.01 14.57 5.07
C LEU A 10 -2.46 14.06 5.01
N ASP A 11 -2.86 13.33 3.95
CA ASP A 11 -4.25 12.81 3.79
C ASP A 11 -4.41 11.33 4.17
N VAL A 12 -3.35 10.66 4.61
CA VAL A 12 -3.41 9.23 4.92
C VAL A 12 -3.84 9.04 6.36
N SER A 13 -5.03 8.46 6.58
CA SER A 13 -5.52 8.16 7.92
C SER A 13 -4.57 7.22 8.67
N PRO A 14 -3.93 7.67 9.77
CA PRO A 14 -2.98 6.85 10.51
C PRO A 14 -3.61 5.58 11.09
N ALA A 15 -4.92 5.63 11.38
CA ALA A 15 -5.66 4.48 11.89
C ALA A 15 -5.82 3.37 10.83
N ILE A 16 -6.09 3.75 9.57
CA ILE A 16 -6.19 2.82 8.45
C ILE A 16 -4.84 2.16 8.21
N VAL A 17 -3.76 2.95 8.13
CA VAL A 17 -2.39 2.42 7.93
C VAL A 17 -2.02 1.43 9.03
N ARG A 18 -2.29 1.75 10.30
CA ARG A 18 -1.98 0.82 11.40
C ARG A 18 -2.75 -0.50 11.28
N ARG A 19 -4.04 -0.47 10.95
CA ARG A 19 -4.85 -1.68 10.75
C ARG A 19 -4.30 -2.52 9.60
N LEU A 20 -4.02 -1.90 8.46
CA LEU A 20 -3.49 -2.60 7.29
C LEU A 20 -2.07 -3.14 7.55
N CYS A 21 -1.19 -2.40 8.24
CA CYS A 21 0.13 -2.91 8.60
C CYS A 21 0.07 -4.17 9.47
N ARG A 22 -0.91 -4.24 10.40
CA ARG A 22 -1.13 -5.43 11.21
C ARG A 22 -1.64 -6.60 10.35
N ASP A 23 -2.61 -6.35 9.48
CA ASP A 23 -3.25 -7.38 8.68
C ASP A 23 -2.32 -7.91 7.56
N PHE A 24 -1.36 -7.08 7.10
CA PHE A 24 -0.37 -7.40 6.09
C PHE A 24 1.06 -7.30 6.63
N ALA A 25 1.33 -7.95 7.77
CA ALA A 25 2.62 -7.87 8.47
C ALA A 25 3.84 -8.33 7.64
N GLY A 26 3.64 -9.06 6.55
CA GLY A 26 4.70 -9.46 5.60
C GLY A 26 5.13 -8.33 4.64
N LEU A 27 4.42 -7.21 4.61
CA LEU A 27 4.73 -6.06 3.78
C LEU A 27 5.38 -4.95 4.59
N SER A 28 6.24 -4.16 3.94
CA SER A 28 6.81 -2.98 4.58
C SER A 28 5.72 -1.93 4.87
N ARG A 29 5.87 -1.20 5.97
CA ARG A 29 4.97 -0.08 6.32
C ARG A 29 4.90 0.97 5.22
N GLU A 30 6.02 1.26 4.55
CA GLU A 30 6.08 2.20 3.43
C GLU A 30 5.19 1.75 2.27
N THR A 31 5.22 0.44 1.94
CA THR A 31 4.36 -0.14 0.90
C THR A 31 2.88 0.04 1.23
N VAL A 32 2.49 -0.15 2.50
CA VAL A 32 1.11 0.05 2.95
C VAL A 32 0.72 1.53 2.89
N GLU A 33 1.56 2.44 3.38
CA GLU A 33 1.31 3.88 3.33
C GLU A 33 1.15 4.38 1.89
N ARG A 34 2.01 3.92 0.98
CA ARG A 34 1.94 4.24 -0.44
C ARG A 34 0.65 3.72 -1.08
N CYS A 35 0.26 2.49 -0.77
CA CYS A 35 -0.97 1.90 -1.29
C CYS A 35 -2.21 2.74 -0.88
N VAL A 36 -2.31 3.12 0.39
CA VAL A 36 -3.43 3.95 0.88
C VAL A 36 -3.43 5.33 0.22
N ALA A 37 -2.26 5.96 0.08
CA ALA A 37 -2.11 7.25 -0.60
C ALA A 37 -2.51 7.18 -2.08
N ASP A 38 -2.08 6.12 -2.79
CA ASP A 38 -2.36 5.91 -4.21
C ASP A 38 -3.87 5.71 -4.46
N VAL A 39 -4.57 4.98 -3.59
CA VAL A 39 -6.03 4.82 -3.65
C VAL A 39 -6.73 6.17 -3.51
N GLY A 40 -6.35 6.98 -2.51
CA GLY A 40 -6.92 8.31 -2.33
C GLY A 40 -6.65 9.24 -3.52
N LEU A 41 -5.43 9.19 -4.07
CA LEU A 41 -5.05 9.96 -5.24
C LEU A 41 -5.85 9.56 -6.49
N ARG A 42 -6.03 8.25 -6.73
CA ARG A 42 -6.85 7.76 -7.84
C ARG A 42 -8.30 8.20 -7.72
N GLY A 43 -8.89 8.13 -6.52
CA GLY A 43 -10.24 8.65 -6.27
C GLY A 43 -10.38 10.12 -6.67
N ARG A 44 -9.45 10.96 -6.19
CA ARG A 44 -9.41 12.39 -6.56
C ARG A 44 -9.25 12.61 -8.06
N HIS A 45 -8.35 11.88 -8.72
CA HIS A 45 -8.15 11.99 -10.17
C HIS A 45 -9.38 11.56 -10.98
N LEU A 46 -10.20 10.66 -10.45
CA LEU A 46 -11.47 10.24 -11.05
C LEU A 46 -12.64 11.19 -10.70
N GLY A 47 -12.41 12.21 -9.87
CA GLY A 47 -13.49 13.07 -9.36
C GLY A 47 -14.41 12.37 -8.35
N VAL A 48 -13.96 11.24 -7.77
CA VAL A 48 -14.72 10.44 -6.81
C VAL A 48 -14.26 10.76 -5.39
N ALA A 49 -15.16 11.30 -4.58
CA ALA A 49 -14.93 11.44 -3.15
C ALA A 49 -15.05 10.07 -2.46
N LEU A 50 -13.90 9.45 -2.18
CA LEU A 50 -13.84 8.20 -1.43
C LEU A 50 -13.96 8.49 0.06
N THR A 51 -14.85 7.79 0.76
CA THR A 51 -14.87 7.82 2.22
C THR A 51 -13.67 7.05 2.78
N PRO A 52 -13.24 7.31 4.02
CA PRO A 52 -12.15 6.55 4.65
C PRO A 52 -12.37 5.03 4.64
N GLU A 53 -13.61 4.58 4.81
CA GLU A 53 -13.98 3.17 4.79
C GLU A 53 -13.77 2.55 3.40
N VAL A 54 -14.16 3.28 2.35
CA VAL A 54 -13.94 2.83 0.96
C VAL A 54 -12.45 2.83 0.62
N VAL A 55 -11.69 3.82 1.08
CA VAL A 55 -10.23 3.82 0.93
C VAL A 55 -9.60 2.61 1.60
N GLU A 56 -10.01 2.25 2.81
CA GLU A 56 -9.50 1.06 3.51
C GLU A 56 -9.82 -0.24 2.75
N LEU A 57 -11.03 -0.39 2.21
CA LEU A 57 -11.45 -1.57 1.43
C LEU A 57 -10.64 -1.71 0.14
N LEU A 58 -10.51 -0.64 -0.64
CA LEU A 58 -9.76 -0.65 -1.89
C LEU A 58 -8.26 -0.88 -1.66
N ALA A 59 -7.69 -0.27 -0.61
CA ALA A 59 -6.29 -0.51 -0.24
C ALA A 59 -6.07 -1.98 0.14
N ARG A 60 -6.97 -2.56 0.95
CA ARG A 60 -6.91 -3.98 1.33
C ARG A 60 -6.96 -4.89 0.11
N GLU A 61 -7.88 -4.65 -0.82
CA GLU A 61 -7.97 -5.42 -2.07
C GLU A 61 -6.67 -5.36 -2.87
N HIS A 62 -6.10 -4.17 -3.03
CA HIS A 62 -4.85 -3.98 -3.77
C HIS A 62 -3.68 -4.71 -3.12
N LEU A 63 -3.56 -4.66 -1.78
CA LEU A 63 -2.53 -5.38 -1.04
C LEU A 63 -2.70 -6.90 -1.17
N VAL A 64 -3.93 -7.42 -1.14
CA VAL A 64 -4.22 -8.84 -1.40
C VAL A 64 -3.76 -9.24 -2.80
N SER A 65 -4.09 -8.42 -3.81
CA SER A 65 -3.66 -8.68 -5.18
C SER A 65 -2.14 -8.69 -5.28
N MET A 66 -1.44 -7.75 -4.66
CA MET A 66 0.02 -7.68 -4.68
C MET A 66 0.67 -8.94 -4.09
N VAL A 67 0.19 -9.41 -2.93
CA VAL A 67 0.70 -10.64 -2.29
C VAL A 67 0.41 -11.88 -3.15
N LYS A 68 -0.76 -11.94 -3.79
CA LYS A 68 -1.14 -13.08 -4.64
C LYS A 68 -0.45 -13.08 -6.00
N SER A 69 -0.08 -11.92 -6.51
CA SER A 69 0.55 -11.75 -7.82
C SER A 69 2.07 -11.74 -7.76
N GLU A 70 2.68 -11.95 -6.60
CA GLU A 70 4.13 -11.99 -6.46
C GLU A 70 4.72 -13.21 -7.20
N PRO A 71 5.57 -13.01 -8.21
CA PRO A 71 6.12 -14.12 -8.98
C PRO A 71 7.10 -14.93 -8.11
N PRO A 72 7.15 -16.27 -8.28
CA PRO A 72 8.01 -17.14 -7.48
C PRO A 72 9.51 -16.84 -7.63
N SER A 73 9.94 -16.16 -8.70
CA SER A 73 11.31 -15.70 -8.89
C SER A 73 11.74 -14.61 -7.90
N ALA A 74 10.81 -13.80 -7.39
CA ALA A 74 11.09 -12.79 -6.37
C ALA A 74 11.31 -13.41 -4.98
N ARG A 75 10.81 -14.64 -4.75
CA ARG A 75 10.89 -15.36 -3.47
C ARG A 75 12.25 -16.06 -3.23
N ARG A 76 13.08 -16.23 -4.27
CA ARG A 76 14.27 -17.12 -4.25
C ARG A 76 15.61 -16.42 -4.04
N ALA A 77 15.64 -15.29 -3.35
CA ALA A 77 16.90 -14.69 -2.88
C ALA A 77 17.28 -15.17 -1.46
N GLU A 78 16.93 -16.41 -1.11
CA GLU A 78 17.53 -17.11 0.03
C GLU A 78 18.85 -17.74 -0.49
N PRO A 79 20.02 -17.44 0.10
CA PRO A 79 21.27 -18.00 -0.35
C PRO A 79 21.21 -19.51 -0.15
N SER A 80 21.19 -20.24 -1.25
CA SER A 80 21.49 -21.67 -1.26
C SER A 80 22.90 -21.83 -0.71
N SER A 81 23.02 -22.23 0.56
CA SER A 81 24.24 -22.82 1.10
C SER A 81 24.59 -24.00 0.20
N GLY A 82 25.54 -23.78 -0.70
CA GLY A 82 26.24 -24.85 -1.39
C GLY A 82 27.28 -25.40 -0.41
N GLU A 83 27.10 -26.65 -0.02
CA GLU A 83 28.19 -27.54 0.42
C GLU A 83 28.96 -28.06 -0.80
#